data_AF-D9SPX8-F1
#
_entry.id   AF-D9SPX8-F1
#
_cell.length_a   1.000
_cell.length_b   1.000
_cell.length_c   1.000
_cell.angle_alpha   90.00
_cell.angle_beta   90.00
_cell.angle_gamma   90.00
#
_symmetry.space_group_name_H-M   'P 1'
#
loop_
_entity.id
_entity.type
_entity.pdbx_description
1 polymer ?
#
loop_
_entity_poly.entity_id
_entity_poly.type
_entity_poly.pdbx_seq_one_letter_code
_entity_poly.pdbx_strand_id
1 'polypeptide(L)'
;MKIIIPAYEPSEKFLDLIKRIKDLMDMEIIIVDDGSGEKYQEIFKAAEKLGCNVLRHNINLGKGTALKTAFLEVINSGDSEGVVCVDCDGQHSPEDIQNIAKNILNYKDRMILGVRKFVGKVPFRSMIGNKIIRKIFELVTGNYISDTQTGLRGYPSFMLPWLCSIEGERFEYELNLLLKVKESGYKIIEIPIDTIYDGNNKGSHFRPLLDSIRVFIPMIKFSAVSLLSGVLDFVLLLGIEKILGNLFVAVFLSRLCSSLFNYGCNRNLVFNSKGKVNSFVKYYFLVLVVLVCNYVMMSLFTSTLMLPLVLSKVITEAILFLFSYISQRKFVFN
;
A
#
# COMPACT_ATOMS: atom_id res chain seq x y z
N MET A 1 25.63 6.64 9.41
CA MET A 1 24.22 6.20 9.58
C MET A 1 23.40 7.38 10.07
N LYS A 2 22.16 7.54 9.61
CA LYS A 2 21.28 8.62 10.07
C LYS A 2 19.92 8.07 10.52
N ILE A 3 19.28 8.75 11.45
CA ILE A 3 17.93 8.41 11.91
C ILE A 3 16.96 9.42 11.29
N ILE A 4 15.88 8.92 10.69
CA ILE A 4 14.84 9.74 10.07
C ILE A 4 13.55 9.56 10.87
N ILE A 5 12.97 10.67 11.32
CA ILE A 5 11.71 10.68 12.07
C ILE A 5 10.69 11.62 11.41
N PRO A 6 9.75 11.10 10.59
CA PRO A 6 8.61 11.90 10.14
C PRO A 6 7.67 12.14 11.33
N ALA A 7 7.29 13.40 11.55
CA ALA A 7 6.46 13.80 12.67
C ALA A 7 5.30 14.68 12.22
N TYR A 8 4.10 14.37 12.70
CA TYR A 8 2.92 15.21 12.55
C TYR A 8 2.19 15.25 13.89
N GLU A 9 2.03 16.44 14.45
CA GLU A 9 1.40 16.69 15.75
C GLU A 9 1.97 15.81 16.89
N PRO A 10 3.30 15.76 17.09
CA PRO A 10 3.91 14.87 18.08
C PRO A 10 3.54 15.25 19.52
N SER A 11 3.51 14.24 20.40
CA SER A 11 3.37 14.45 21.85
C SER A 11 4.74 14.71 22.51
N GLU A 12 4.76 15.17 23.76
CA GLU A 12 6.00 15.37 24.56
C GLU A 12 6.88 14.12 24.64
N LYS A 13 6.29 12.91 24.56
CA LYS A 13 7.05 11.64 24.52
C LYS A 13 8.07 11.59 23.36
N PHE A 14 7.85 12.38 22.32
CA PHE A 14 8.76 12.50 21.20
C PHE A 14 10.14 13.04 21.63
N LEU A 15 10.18 14.02 22.53
CA LEU A 15 11.44 14.57 23.04
C LEU A 15 12.16 13.57 23.93
N ASP A 16 11.43 12.77 24.71
CA ASP A 16 12.02 11.72 25.53
C ASP A 16 12.63 10.61 24.66
N LEU A 17 11.98 10.24 23.56
CA LEU A 17 12.56 9.33 22.57
C LEU A 17 13.86 9.88 22.01
N ILE A 18 13.89 11.14 21.57
CA ILE A 18 15.11 11.78 21.04
C ILE A 18 16.24 11.73 22.06
N LYS A 19 15.99 12.13 23.31
CA LYS A 19 17.00 12.10 24.37
C LYS A 19 17.57 10.70 24.56
N ARG A 20 16.70 9.69 24.70
CA ARG A 20 17.12 8.30 24.89
C ARG A 20 17.91 7.75 23.69
N ILE A 21 17.56 8.15 22.47
CA ILE A 21 18.35 7.79 21.27
C ILE A 21 19.74 8.41 21.38
N LYS A 22 19.84 9.72 21.66
CA LYS A 22 21.12 10.43 21.77
C LYS A 22 22.00 9.92 22.91
N ASP A 23 21.41 9.48 24.01
CA ASP A 23 22.14 8.91 25.14
C ASP A 23 22.75 7.53 24.79
N LEU A 24 22.10 6.79 23.89
CA LEU A 24 22.52 5.43 23.51
C LEU A 24 23.43 5.38 22.28
N MET A 25 23.28 6.32 21.34
CA MET A 25 24.03 6.32 20.08
C MET A 25 24.30 7.73 19.54
N ASP A 26 25.50 7.91 19.00
CA ASP A 26 25.92 9.13 18.31
C ASP A 26 25.59 9.02 16.81
N MET A 27 24.33 9.29 16.47
CA MET A 27 23.85 9.34 15.09
C MET A 27 23.12 10.65 14.84
N GLU A 28 23.30 11.20 13.64
CA GLU A 28 22.53 12.37 13.20
C GLU A 28 21.05 12.00 13.11
N ILE A 29 20.20 12.83 13.73
CA ILE A 29 18.74 12.68 13.70
C ILE A 29 18.16 13.77 12.81
N ILE A 30 17.51 13.36 11.73
CA ILE A 30 16.74 14.20 10.81
C ILE A 30 15.26 14.03 11.13
N ILE A 31 14.63 15.11 11.55
CA ILE A 31 13.20 15.18 11.85
C ILE A 31 12.52 15.95 10.73
N VAL A 32 11.35 15.49 10.30
CA VAL A 32 10.52 16.24 9.35
C VAL A 32 9.20 16.58 10.02
N ASP A 33 9.02 17.86 10.37
CA ASP A 33 7.71 18.40 10.77
C ASP A 33 6.82 18.50 9.52
N ASP A 34 5.88 17.58 9.38
CA ASP A 34 4.93 17.53 8.26
C ASP A 34 3.77 18.52 8.45
N GLY A 35 4.08 19.77 8.80
CA GLY A 35 3.10 20.86 8.94
C GLY A 35 2.18 20.74 10.16
N SER A 36 2.74 20.43 11.33
CA SER A 36 1.99 20.26 12.59
C SER A 36 1.30 21.54 13.10
N GLY A 37 1.74 22.72 12.64
CA GLY A 37 1.19 24.03 13.03
C GLY A 37 1.88 24.66 14.26
N GLU A 38 1.47 25.89 14.59
CA GLU A 38 2.14 26.74 15.60
C GLU A 38 2.23 26.10 16.98
N LYS A 39 1.16 25.39 17.40
CA LYS A 39 1.05 24.74 18.71
C LYS A 39 2.20 23.76 19.01
N TYR A 40 2.79 23.14 17.99
CA TYR A 40 3.81 22.11 18.14
C TYR A 40 5.24 22.64 17.89
N GLN A 41 5.41 23.90 17.51
CA GLN A 41 6.72 24.45 17.16
C GLN A 41 7.72 24.44 18.33
N GLU A 42 7.25 24.57 19.57
CA GLU A 42 8.13 24.49 20.75
C GLU A 42 8.76 23.09 20.91
N ILE A 43 8.04 22.02 20.54
CA ILE A 43 8.58 20.65 20.54
C ILE A 43 9.71 20.55 19.50
N PHE A 44 9.50 21.06 18.30
CA PHE A 44 10.53 21.02 17.25
C PHE A 44 11.75 21.89 17.59
N LYS A 45 11.55 23.08 18.18
CA LYS A 45 12.64 23.92 18.69
C LYS A 45 13.43 23.22 19.80
N ALA A 46 12.77 22.47 20.67
CA ALA A 46 13.44 21.67 21.68
C ALA A 46 14.28 20.54 21.04
N ALA A 47 13.78 19.91 19.98
CA ALA A 47 14.56 18.93 19.23
C ALA A 47 15.79 19.55 18.52
N GLU A 48 15.67 20.75 17.94
CA GLU A 48 16.79 21.51 17.39
C GLU A 48 17.84 21.83 18.48
N LYS A 49 17.40 22.23 19.68
CA LYS A 49 18.29 22.46 20.83
C LYS A 49 19.00 21.19 21.31
N LEU A 50 18.37 20.03 21.12
CA LEU A 50 18.99 18.73 21.33
C LEU A 50 19.93 18.35 20.18
N GLY A 51 20.17 19.21 19.18
CA GLY A 51 21.10 18.99 18.07
C GLY A 51 20.54 18.13 16.95
N CYS A 52 19.20 18.05 16.79
CA CYS A 52 18.59 17.40 15.64
C CYS A 52 18.48 18.36 14.44
N ASN A 53 18.60 17.83 13.23
CA ASN A 53 18.28 18.57 12.01
C ASN A 53 16.76 18.51 11.79
N VAL A 54 16.08 19.65 11.77
CA VAL A 54 14.62 19.70 11.64
C VAL A 54 14.21 20.37 10.32
N LEU A 55 13.68 19.57 9.41
CA LEU A 55 13.07 20.02 8.17
C LEU A 55 11.58 20.29 8.41
N ARG A 56 11.01 21.29 7.73
CA ARG A 56 9.62 21.73 7.95
C ARG A 56 8.83 21.79 6.64
N HIS A 57 7.63 21.23 6.64
CA HIS A 57 6.62 21.46 5.62
C HIS A 57 5.63 22.53 6.09
N ASN A 58 5.15 23.36 5.16
CA ASN A 58 4.16 24.41 5.47
C ASN A 58 2.76 23.86 5.79
N ILE A 59 2.44 22.68 5.24
CA ILE A 59 1.16 21.98 5.41
C ILE A 59 1.43 20.48 5.50
N ASN A 60 0.46 19.71 5.99
CA ASN A 60 0.54 18.24 6.00
C ASN A 60 0.53 17.66 4.59
N LEU A 61 1.69 17.18 4.14
CA LEU A 61 1.90 16.51 2.86
C LEU A 61 1.87 14.98 2.97
N GLY A 62 1.92 14.45 4.19
CA GLY A 62 1.85 13.03 4.51
C GLY A 62 3.19 12.38 4.81
N LYS A 63 3.14 11.26 5.56
CA LYS A 63 4.30 10.46 5.98
C LYS A 63 5.22 10.07 4.82
N GLY A 64 4.68 9.64 3.69
CA GLY A 64 5.46 9.26 2.51
C GLY A 64 6.25 10.44 1.94
N THR A 65 5.64 11.62 1.88
CA THR A 65 6.32 12.86 1.47
C THR A 65 7.39 13.26 2.47
N ALA A 66 7.08 13.22 3.77
CA ALA A 66 8.05 13.52 4.83
C ALA A 66 9.29 12.60 4.80
N LEU A 67 9.09 11.29 4.59
CA LEU A 67 10.18 10.34 4.39
C LEU A 67 11.03 10.70 3.16
N LYS A 68 10.40 11.03 2.02
CA LYS A 68 11.12 11.42 0.81
C LYS A 68 11.91 12.71 0.98
N THR A 69 11.36 13.71 1.69
CA THR A 69 12.08 14.94 2.03
C THR A 69 13.36 14.62 2.79
N ALA A 70 13.28 13.76 3.80
CA ALA A 70 14.47 13.33 4.54
C ALA A 70 15.44 12.49 3.69
N PHE A 71 14.95 11.58 2.83
CA PHE A 71 15.82 10.82 1.94
C PHE A 71 16.60 11.72 0.98
N LEU A 72 15.94 12.73 0.41
CA LEU A 72 16.59 13.72 -0.45
C LEU A 72 17.65 14.52 0.32
N GLU A 73 17.37 14.92 1.56
CA GLU A 73 18.36 15.57 2.43
C GLU A 73 19.60 14.67 2.64
N VAL A 74 19.39 13.38 2.94
CA VAL A 74 20.49 12.44 3.10
C VAL A 74 21.28 12.26 1.80
N ILE A 75 20.60 12.12 0.66
CA ILE A 75 21.25 12.01 -0.66
C ILE A 75 22.11 13.25 -0.93
N ASN A 76 21.56 14.44 -0.71
CA ASN A 76 22.23 15.71 -1.00
C ASN A 76 23.43 15.96 -0.07
N SER A 77 23.36 15.49 1.18
CA SER A 77 24.49 15.59 2.12
C SER A 77 25.69 14.72 1.73
N GLY A 78 25.50 13.70 0.89
CA GLY A 78 26.56 12.85 0.36
C GLY A 78 27.25 11.91 1.36
N ASP A 79 26.97 12.04 2.67
CA ASP A 79 27.65 11.29 3.74
C ASP A 79 26.66 10.47 4.57
N SER A 80 26.38 9.24 4.13
CA SER A 80 25.71 8.23 4.96
C SER A 80 25.88 6.83 4.41
N GLU A 81 26.09 5.84 5.27
CA GLU A 81 26.00 4.42 4.93
C GLU A 81 24.56 3.91 4.80
N GLY A 82 23.60 4.59 5.43
CA GLY A 82 22.19 4.24 5.40
C GLY A 82 21.36 5.02 6.41
N VAL A 83 20.06 4.76 6.41
CA VAL A 83 19.08 5.45 7.24
C VAL A 83 18.22 4.46 8.02
N VAL A 84 17.85 4.82 9.24
CA VAL A 84 16.82 4.14 10.03
C VAL A 84 15.62 5.06 10.16
N CYS A 85 14.49 4.66 9.59
CA CYS A 85 13.21 5.34 9.73
C CYS A 85 12.52 4.88 11.01
N VAL A 86 12.06 5.82 11.81
CA VAL A 86 11.42 5.58 13.12
C VAL A 86 10.15 6.42 13.22
N ASP A 87 9.05 5.83 13.70
CA ASP A 87 7.84 6.59 13.98
C ASP A 87 8.01 7.52 15.20
N CYS A 88 7.37 8.70 15.16
CA CYS A 88 7.49 9.72 16.21
C CYS A 88 6.66 9.44 17.49
N ASP A 89 5.96 8.31 17.56
CA ASP A 89 5.00 8.00 18.64
C ASP A 89 5.64 7.32 19.87
N GLY A 90 6.92 6.98 19.80
CA GLY A 90 7.67 6.37 20.90
C GLY A 90 7.45 4.87 21.09
N GLN A 91 6.84 4.17 20.13
CA GLN A 91 6.62 2.72 20.22
C GLN A 91 7.88 1.88 20.01
N HIS A 92 8.95 2.48 19.49
CA HIS A 92 10.22 1.81 19.19
C HIS A 92 11.26 2.08 20.28
N SER A 93 11.89 1.01 20.77
CA SER A 93 12.97 1.15 21.73
C SER A 93 14.25 1.68 21.05
N PRO A 94 15.04 2.55 21.70
CA PRO A 94 16.37 2.94 21.21
C PRO A 94 17.27 1.74 20.90
N GLU A 95 17.16 0.66 21.67
CA GLU A 95 17.90 -0.58 21.48
C GLU A 95 17.56 -1.26 20.15
N ASP A 96 16.26 -1.31 19.80
CA ASP A 96 15.81 -1.83 18.50
C ASP A 96 16.28 -0.94 17.35
N ILE A 97 16.25 0.39 17.51
CA ILE A 97 16.76 1.34 16.51
C ILE A 97 18.26 1.08 16.26
N GLN A 98 19.04 0.93 17.34
CA GLN A 98 20.47 0.61 17.26
C GLN A 98 20.72 -0.75 16.58
N ASN A 99 19.89 -1.75 16.90
CA ASN A 99 19.97 -3.07 16.30
C ASN A 99 19.71 -3.04 14.79
N ILE A 100 18.70 -2.28 14.34
CA ILE A 100 18.43 -2.09 12.91
C ILE A 100 19.60 -1.39 12.23
N ALA A 101 20.14 -0.32 12.83
CA ALA A 101 21.30 0.39 12.29
C ALA A 101 22.52 -0.54 12.12
N LYS A 102 22.82 -1.37 13.11
CA LYS A 102 23.90 -2.38 13.05
C LYS A 102 23.67 -3.37 11.92
N ASN A 103 22.44 -3.84 11.73
CA ASN A 103 22.15 -4.80 10.67
C ASN A 103 22.26 -4.20 9.27
N ILE A 104 22.04 -2.89 9.08
CA ILE A 104 22.25 -2.23 7.77
C ILE A 104 23.71 -2.36 7.33
N LEU A 105 24.65 -2.27 8.28
CA LEU A 105 26.08 -2.43 8.01
C LEU A 105 26.44 -3.87 7.61
N ASN A 106 25.74 -4.85 8.17
CA ASN A 106 25.95 -6.28 7.88
C ASN A 106 25.28 -6.72 6.57
N TYR A 107 24.14 -6.13 6.22
CA TYR A 107 23.33 -6.48 5.06
C TYR A 107 23.24 -5.30 4.09
N LYS A 108 24.39 -4.89 3.54
CA LYS A 108 24.50 -3.72 2.67
C LYS A 108 23.71 -3.81 1.36
N ASP A 109 23.19 -4.98 0.99
CA ASP A 109 22.37 -5.22 -0.20
C ASP A 109 20.86 -5.37 0.09
N ARG A 110 20.44 -5.22 1.37
CA ARG A 110 19.05 -5.52 1.80
C ARG A 110 18.44 -4.39 2.61
N MET A 111 17.14 -4.20 2.44
CA MET A 111 16.39 -3.39 3.37
C MET A 111 15.96 -4.22 4.58
N ILE A 112 15.81 -3.55 5.72
CA ILE A 112 15.58 -4.18 7.01
C ILE A 112 14.23 -3.76 7.54
N LEU A 113 13.41 -4.72 7.95
CA LEU A 113 12.14 -4.48 8.61
C LEU A 113 12.25 -4.91 10.07
N GLY A 114 12.02 -3.98 11.00
CA GLY A 114 11.86 -4.30 12.41
C GLY A 114 10.49 -4.92 12.64
N VAL A 115 10.40 -6.24 12.77
CA VAL A 115 9.11 -6.94 12.86
C VAL A 115 8.72 -7.15 14.30
N ARG A 116 7.52 -6.67 14.66
CA ARG A 116 7.04 -6.77 16.04
C ARG A 116 6.86 -8.23 16.40
N LYS A 117 7.47 -8.65 17.52
CA LYS A 117 7.08 -9.93 18.14
C LYS A 117 5.63 -9.78 18.60
N PHE A 118 4.69 -10.51 18.00
CA PHE A 118 3.29 -10.56 18.45
C PHE A 118 3.15 -11.35 19.76
N VAL A 119 3.91 -10.95 20.78
CA VAL A 119 3.96 -11.57 22.10
C VAL A 119 3.27 -10.60 23.07
N GLY A 120 2.07 -10.92 23.53
CA GLY A 120 1.30 -10.12 24.51
C GLY A 120 -0.10 -9.69 24.05
N LYS A 121 -0.71 -8.75 24.81
CA LYS A 121 -2.08 -8.21 24.59
C LYS A 121 -2.11 -7.25 23.39
N VAL A 122 -1.91 -7.75 22.19
CA VAL A 122 -2.13 -6.98 20.97
C VAL A 122 -3.64 -6.74 20.80
N PRO A 123 -4.11 -5.50 20.54
CA PRO A 123 -5.52 -5.24 20.28
C PRO A 123 -6.03 -6.16 19.16
N PHE A 124 -7.05 -6.97 19.45
CA PHE A 124 -7.57 -8.01 18.56
C PHE A 124 -7.92 -7.49 17.15
N ARG A 125 -8.41 -6.23 17.07
CA ARG A 125 -8.74 -5.55 15.81
C ARG A 125 -7.50 -5.29 14.93
N SER A 126 -6.37 -4.92 15.52
CA SER A 126 -5.12 -4.68 14.78
C SER A 126 -4.49 -5.98 14.28
N MET A 127 -4.62 -7.07 15.04
CA MET A 127 -4.15 -8.39 14.60
C MET A 127 -4.90 -8.93 13.37
N ILE A 128 -6.23 -8.80 13.35
CA ILE A 128 -7.05 -9.26 12.22
C ILE A 128 -6.74 -8.45 10.97
N GLY A 129 -6.66 -7.11 11.10
CA GLY A 129 -6.31 -6.23 9.99
C GLY A 129 -4.96 -6.61 9.38
N ASN A 130 -3.92 -6.75 10.21
CA ASN A 130 -2.59 -7.12 9.71
C ASN A 130 -2.57 -8.52 9.09
N LYS A 131 -3.30 -9.50 9.65
CA LYS A 131 -3.37 -10.87 9.10
C LYS A 131 -4.04 -10.91 7.71
N ILE A 132 -5.10 -10.12 7.50
CA ILE A 132 -5.77 -10.02 6.21
C ILE A 132 -4.85 -9.35 5.19
N ILE A 133 -4.28 -8.19 5.54
CA ILE A 133 -3.37 -7.44 4.67
C ILE A 133 -2.17 -8.30 4.28
N ARG A 134 -1.57 -9.01 5.23
CA ARG A 134 -0.45 -9.93 4.98
C ARG A 134 -0.80 -11.01 3.97
N LYS A 135 -1.96 -11.66 4.12
CA LYS A 135 -2.40 -12.69 3.16
C LYS A 135 -2.60 -12.12 1.77
N ILE A 136 -3.23 -10.94 1.67
CA ILE A 136 -3.42 -10.30 0.36
C ILE A 136 -2.08 -9.92 -0.25
N PHE A 137 -1.16 -9.35 0.54
CA PHE A 137 0.18 -9.01 0.10
C PHE A 137 0.94 -10.24 -0.43
N GLU A 138 0.90 -11.35 0.32
CA GLU A 138 1.53 -12.61 -0.07
C GLU A 138 0.95 -13.16 -1.38
N LEU A 139 -0.37 -13.15 -1.53
CA LEU A 139 -1.04 -13.58 -2.76
C LEU A 139 -0.67 -12.72 -3.97
N VAL A 140 -0.54 -11.40 -3.78
CA VAL A 140 -0.25 -10.46 -4.87
C VAL A 140 1.22 -10.47 -5.26
N THR A 141 2.13 -10.56 -4.30
CA THR A 141 3.58 -10.42 -4.54
C THR A 141 4.33 -11.75 -4.63
N GLY A 142 3.71 -12.84 -4.16
CA GLY A 142 4.39 -14.11 -3.91
C GLY A 142 5.53 -14.00 -2.90
N ASN A 143 5.52 -12.97 -2.04
CA ASN A 143 6.50 -12.76 -0.98
C ASN A 143 5.81 -12.75 0.38
N TYR A 144 6.37 -13.50 1.31
CA TYR A 144 5.93 -13.49 2.70
C TYR A 144 6.67 -12.38 3.47
N ILE A 145 5.90 -11.52 4.12
CA ILE A 145 6.39 -10.52 5.09
C ILE A 145 5.52 -10.67 6.35
N SER A 146 6.15 -10.90 7.49
CA SER A 146 5.49 -11.16 8.76
C SER A 146 4.73 -9.95 9.31
N ASP A 147 5.25 -8.73 9.08
CA ASP A 147 4.65 -7.46 9.51
C ASP A 147 4.79 -6.35 8.45
N THR A 148 3.77 -6.19 7.60
CA THR A 148 3.75 -5.15 6.55
C THR A 148 3.57 -3.73 7.07
N GLN A 149 3.16 -3.58 8.34
CA GLN A 149 2.77 -2.30 8.95
C GLN A 149 3.81 -1.80 9.97
N THR A 150 5.03 -2.34 9.96
CA THR A 150 6.09 -1.81 10.81
C THR A 150 6.55 -0.43 10.34
N GLY A 151 6.72 0.49 11.28
CA GLY A 151 7.29 1.82 11.09
C GLY A 151 8.80 1.89 11.34
N LEU A 152 9.40 0.86 11.96
CA LEU A 152 10.85 0.79 12.17
C LEU A 152 11.50 0.07 11.00
N ARG A 153 12.19 0.83 10.13
CA ARG A 153 12.76 0.31 8.88
C ARG A 153 14.17 0.82 8.65
N GLY A 154 15.03 -0.05 8.14
CA GLY A 154 16.41 0.28 7.80
C GLY A 154 16.65 0.20 6.30
N TYR A 155 17.34 1.19 5.75
CA TYR A 155 17.68 1.25 4.32
C TYR A 155 19.16 1.61 4.13
N PRO A 156 19.93 0.80 3.42
CA PRO A 156 21.24 1.21 2.93
C PRO A 156 21.13 2.41 1.98
N SER A 157 22.12 3.31 1.98
CA SER A 157 22.05 4.58 1.23
C SER A 157 21.85 4.43 -0.28
N PHE A 158 22.35 3.33 -0.88
CA PHE A 158 22.18 3.09 -2.32
C PHE A 158 20.71 2.89 -2.73
N MET A 159 19.82 2.58 -1.79
CA MET A 159 18.39 2.42 -2.06
C MET A 159 17.63 3.77 -2.06
N LEU A 160 18.20 4.83 -1.48
CA LEU A 160 17.48 6.10 -1.29
C LEU A 160 16.91 6.70 -2.59
N PRO A 161 17.63 6.71 -3.74
CA PRO A 161 17.06 7.21 -4.99
C PRO A 161 15.82 6.42 -5.44
N TRP A 162 15.85 5.10 -5.27
CA TRP A 162 14.71 4.24 -5.57
C TRP A 162 13.55 4.51 -4.61
N LEU A 163 13.81 4.67 -3.31
CA LEU A 163 12.79 5.01 -2.32
C LEU A 163 12.05 6.31 -2.68
N CYS A 164 12.77 7.32 -3.19
CA CYS A 164 12.18 8.57 -3.67
C CYS A 164 11.25 8.38 -4.87
N SER A 165 11.53 7.38 -5.74
CA SER A 165 10.73 7.09 -6.94
C SER A 165 9.40 6.37 -6.66
N ILE A 166 9.21 5.81 -5.47
CA ILE A 166 8.00 5.06 -5.12
C ILE A 166 6.81 6.02 -4.97
N GLU A 167 5.69 5.70 -5.60
CA GLU A 167 4.44 6.47 -5.50
C GLU A 167 3.81 6.38 -4.10
N GLY A 168 3.15 7.46 -3.69
CA GLY A 168 2.50 7.57 -2.40
C GLY A 168 3.05 8.75 -1.60
N GLU A 169 2.15 9.44 -0.91
CA GLU A 169 2.44 10.67 -0.17
C GLU A 169 2.14 10.47 1.32
N ARG A 170 1.20 9.58 1.67
CA ARG A 170 0.81 9.29 3.06
C ARG A 170 1.24 7.86 3.44
N PHE A 171 0.54 7.25 4.38
CA PHE A 171 0.85 5.90 4.89
C PHE A 171 0.86 4.81 3.81
N GLU A 172 0.14 4.97 2.70
CA GLU A 172 0.18 4.00 1.60
C GLU A 172 1.55 3.84 0.94
N TYR A 173 2.42 4.86 1.04
CA TYR A 173 3.78 4.83 0.51
C TYR A 173 4.55 3.60 0.98
N GLU A 174 4.47 3.31 2.28
CA GLU A 174 5.20 2.21 2.90
C GLU A 174 4.76 0.84 2.40
N LEU A 175 3.48 0.69 2.02
CA LEU A 175 2.96 -0.54 1.41
C LEU A 175 3.32 -0.62 -0.08
N ASN A 176 3.21 0.49 -0.83
CA ASN A 176 3.62 0.57 -2.23
C ASN A 176 5.10 0.21 -2.42
N LEU A 177 5.94 0.65 -1.49
CA LEU A 177 7.35 0.29 -1.43
C LEU A 177 7.49 -1.24 -1.36
N LEU A 178 6.87 -1.88 -0.38
CA LEU A 178 6.95 -3.34 -0.19
C LEU A 178 6.45 -4.12 -1.43
N LEU A 179 5.42 -3.62 -2.10
CA LEU A 179 4.91 -4.21 -3.36
C LEU A 179 5.96 -4.14 -4.49
N LYS A 180 6.76 -3.07 -4.56
CA LYS A 180 7.75 -2.83 -5.61
C LYS A 180 9.15 -3.41 -5.30
N VAL A 181 9.45 -3.79 -4.05
CA VAL A 181 10.78 -4.31 -3.62
C VAL A 181 11.27 -5.43 -4.54
N LYS A 182 10.45 -6.48 -4.73
CA LYS A 182 10.83 -7.68 -5.50
C LYS A 182 11.04 -7.37 -6.97
N GLU A 183 10.12 -6.63 -7.57
CA GLU A 183 10.18 -6.22 -8.98
C GLU A 183 11.41 -5.35 -9.26
N SER A 184 11.88 -4.61 -8.26
CA SER A 184 13.06 -3.75 -8.34
C SER A 184 14.37 -4.48 -8.01
N GLY A 185 14.33 -5.79 -7.78
CA GLY A 185 15.52 -6.62 -7.51
C GLY A 185 16.08 -6.52 -6.08
N TYR A 186 15.42 -5.80 -5.17
CA TYR A 186 15.85 -5.68 -3.78
C TYR A 186 15.39 -6.86 -2.92
N LYS A 187 16.08 -7.07 -1.80
CA LYS A 187 15.78 -8.10 -0.81
C LYS A 187 15.42 -7.49 0.53
N ILE A 188 14.61 -8.21 1.29
CA ILE A 188 14.15 -7.83 2.63
C ILE A 188 14.75 -8.79 3.64
N ILE A 189 15.15 -8.27 4.80
CA ILE A 189 15.42 -9.06 6.01
C ILE A 189 14.53 -8.56 7.15
N GLU A 190 13.94 -9.49 7.90
CA GLU A 190 13.08 -9.21 9.03
C GLU A 190 13.87 -9.42 10.34
N ILE A 191 13.95 -8.39 11.17
CA ILE A 191 14.63 -8.42 12.47
C ILE A 191 13.57 -8.27 13.56
N PRO A 192 13.41 -9.24 14.47
CA PRO A 192 12.44 -9.14 15.55
C PRO A 192 12.73 -7.94 16.46
N ILE A 193 11.70 -7.16 16.77
CA ILE A 193 11.76 -6.02 17.70
C ILE A 193 10.71 -6.16 18.79
N ASP A 194 10.98 -5.56 19.94
CA ASP A 194 10.03 -5.52 21.05
C ASP A 194 9.10 -4.31 20.87
N THR A 195 7.81 -4.48 21.16
CA THR A 195 6.83 -3.38 21.01
C THR A 195 6.49 -2.80 22.38
N ILE A 196 6.72 -1.50 22.54
CA ILE A 196 6.34 -0.79 23.76
C ILE A 196 4.84 -0.42 23.64
N TYR A 197 3.97 -1.25 24.22
CA TYR A 197 2.53 -0.97 24.29
C TYR A 197 2.19 -0.14 25.53
N ASP A 198 2.32 1.18 25.46
CA ASP A 198 1.76 2.06 26.48
C ASP A 198 0.26 2.24 26.23
N GLY A 199 -0.57 1.93 27.24
CA GLY A 199 -2.04 1.85 27.15
C GLY A 199 -2.82 3.12 26.77
N ASN A 200 -2.16 4.18 26.26
CA ASN A 200 -2.76 5.42 25.79
C ASN A 200 -2.24 5.81 24.39
N ASN A 201 -2.68 5.04 23.37
CA ASN A 201 -2.43 5.26 21.93
C ASN A 201 -3.07 6.56 21.37
N LYS A 202 -2.98 7.70 22.08
CA LYS A 202 -3.57 8.97 21.65
C LYS A 202 -2.70 9.75 20.64
N GLY A 203 -1.45 9.34 20.42
CA GLY A 203 -0.51 10.03 19.52
C GLY A 203 -0.34 9.41 18.14
N SER A 204 -0.83 8.18 17.91
CA SER A 204 -0.75 7.56 16.58
C SER A 204 -1.94 8.00 15.73
N HIS A 205 -1.70 8.89 14.76
CA HIS A 205 -2.72 9.30 13.78
C HIS A 205 -3.02 8.20 12.74
N PHE A 206 -2.27 7.10 12.78
CA PHE A 206 -2.47 5.95 11.90
C PHE A 206 -3.79 5.26 12.22
N ARG A 207 -4.66 5.11 11.21
CA ARG A 207 -5.90 4.33 11.30
C ARG A 207 -5.69 3.03 10.53
N PRO A 208 -5.30 1.92 11.21
CA PRO A 208 -4.75 0.73 10.54
C PRO A 208 -5.60 0.16 9.42
N LEU A 209 -6.92 0.21 9.56
CA LEU A 209 -7.86 -0.32 8.58
C LEU A 209 -8.09 0.66 7.43
N LEU A 210 -8.38 1.94 7.71
CA LEU A 210 -8.74 2.93 6.69
C LEU A 210 -7.53 3.29 5.81
N ASP A 211 -6.36 3.45 6.41
CA ASP A 211 -5.16 3.83 5.68
C ASP A 211 -4.60 2.67 4.85
N SER A 212 -4.71 1.43 5.34
CA SER A 212 -4.31 0.24 4.57
C SER A 212 -5.32 -0.12 3.48
N ILE A 213 -6.63 0.07 3.73
CA ILE A 213 -7.67 -0.12 2.70
C ILE A 213 -7.49 0.88 1.56
N ARG A 214 -6.88 2.06 1.77
CA ARG A 214 -6.66 3.04 0.70
C ARG A 214 -5.93 2.44 -0.51
N VAL A 215 -4.97 1.53 -0.28
CA VAL A 215 -4.28 0.80 -1.35
C VAL A 215 -5.21 -0.16 -2.10
N PHE A 216 -6.21 -0.71 -1.41
CA PHE A 216 -7.23 -1.59 -1.99
C PHE A 216 -8.46 -0.83 -2.54
N ILE A 217 -8.60 0.48 -2.30
CA ILE A 217 -9.75 1.27 -2.79
C ILE A 217 -9.96 1.10 -4.29
N PRO A 218 -8.95 1.15 -5.17
CA PRO A 218 -9.17 0.92 -6.60
C PRO A 218 -9.75 -0.47 -6.89
N MET A 219 -9.27 -1.51 -6.20
CA MET A 219 -9.80 -2.87 -6.35
C MET A 219 -11.23 -2.98 -5.82
N ILE A 220 -11.53 -2.39 -4.66
CA ILE A 220 -12.88 -2.40 -4.06
C ILE A 220 -13.86 -1.65 -4.96
N LYS A 221 -13.48 -0.47 -5.48
CA LYS A 221 -14.32 0.28 -6.42
C LYS A 221 -14.54 -0.51 -7.70
N PHE A 222 -13.49 -1.16 -8.24
CA PHE A 222 -13.61 -2.04 -9.40
C PHE A 222 -14.57 -3.21 -9.15
N SER A 223 -14.47 -3.87 -7.99
CA SER A 223 -15.40 -4.94 -7.59
C SER A 223 -16.83 -4.43 -7.52
N ALA A 224 -17.06 -3.27 -6.90
CA ALA A 224 -18.39 -2.67 -6.79
C ALA A 224 -18.97 -2.30 -8.16
N VAL A 225 -18.18 -1.68 -9.03
CA VAL A 225 -18.60 -1.36 -10.41
C VAL A 225 -18.92 -2.62 -11.20
N SER A 226 -18.10 -3.67 -11.08
CA SER A 226 -18.31 -4.95 -11.75
C SER A 226 -19.59 -5.64 -11.29
N LEU A 227 -19.86 -5.64 -9.97
CA LEU A 227 -21.08 -6.20 -9.39
C LEU A 227 -22.32 -5.42 -9.86
N LEU A 228 -22.28 -4.08 -9.79
CA LEU A 228 -23.38 -3.23 -10.27
C LEU A 228 -23.63 -3.43 -11.78
N SER A 229 -22.57 -3.61 -12.57
CA SER A 229 -22.70 -3.90 -14.00
C SER A 229 -23.37 -5.25 -14.24
N GLY A 230 -23.05 -6.27 -13.43
CA GLY A 230 -23.72 -7.57 -13.47
C GLY A 230 -25.19 -7.52 -13.07
N VAL A 231 -25.53 -6.73 -12.04
CA VAL A 231 -26.93 -6.49 -11.65
C VAL A 231 -27.69 -5.76 -12.76
N LEU A 232 -27.08 -4.72 -13.35
CA LEU A 232 -27.65 -3.98 -14.47
C LEU A 232 -27.90 -4.90 -15.68
N ASP A 233 -26.94 -5.76 -16.03
CA ASP A 233 -27.09 -6.75 -17.10
C ASP A 233 -28.29 -7.66 -16.84
N PHE A 234 -28.42 -8.18 -15.62
CA PHE A 234 -29.53 -9.07 -15.24
C PHE A 234 -30.89 -8.38 -15.30
N VAL A 235 -31.00 -7.15 -14.77
CA VAL A 235 -32.26 -6.38 -14.80
C VAL A 235 -32.65 -6.02 -16.23
N LEU A 236 -31.69 -5.59 -17.06
CA LEU A 236 -31.93 -5.26 -18.47
C LEU A 236 -32.32 -6.50 -19.27
N LEU A 237 -31.67 -7.64 -19.04
CA LEU A 237 -32.03 -8.90 -19.70
C LEU A 237 -33.51 -9.24 -19.47
N LEU A 238 -33.95 -9.25 -18.20
CA LEU A 238 -35.34 -9.56 -17.85
C LEU A 238 -36.33 -8.52 -18.40
N GLY A 239 -35.98 -7.23 -18.35
CA GLY A 239 -36.84 -6.17 -18.87
C GLY A 239 -37.00 -6.20 -20.39
N ILE A 240 -35.89 -6.38 -21.12
CA ILE A 240 -35.87 -6.38 -22.58
C ILE A 240 -36.51 -7.65 -23.13
N GLU A 241 -36.25 -8.82 -22.52
CA GLU A 241 -36.88 -10.08 -22.91
C GLU A 241 -38.40 -9.99 -22.78
N LYS A 242 -38.90 -9.43 -21.66
CA LYS A 242 -40.34 -9.23 -21.44
C LYS A 242 -41.00 -8.30 -22.45
N ILE A 243 -40.28 -7.32 -22.97
CA ILE A 243 -40.81 -6.32 -23.94
C ILE A 243 -40.74 -6.83 -25.38
N LEU A 244 -39.59 -7.39 -25.77
CA LEU A 244 -39.31 -7.74 -27.17
C LEU A 244 -39.60 -9.21 -27.50
N GLY A 245 -39.72 -10.09 -26.49
CA GLY A 245 -39.95 -11.53 -26.67
C GLY A 245 -38.81 -12.27 -27.39
N ASN A 246 -37.67 -11.62 -27.61
CA ASN A 246 -36.53 -12.19 -28.32
C ASN A 246 -35.30 -12.26 -27.40
N LEU A 247 -34.98 -13.48 -26.97
CA LEU A 247 -33.88 -13.77 -26.05
C LEU A 247 -32.53 -13.29 -26.59
N PHE A 248 -32.26 -13.48 -27.88
CA PHE A 248 -30.99 -13.08 -28.49
C PHE A 248 -30.81 -11.56 -28.43
N VAL A 249 -31.86 -10.81 -28.80
CA VAL A 249 -31.85 -9.35 -28.74
C VAL A 249 -31.73 -8.86 -27.29
N ALA A 250 -32.40 -9.52 -26.35
CA ALA A 250 -32.32 -9.19 -24.93
C ALA A 250 -30.89 -9.36 -24.37
N VAL A 251 -30.24 -10.50 -24.65
CA VAL A 251 -28.86 -10.77 -24.23
C VAL A 251 -27.87 -9.79 -24.87
N PHE A 252 -28.04 -9.51 -26.16
CA PHE A 252 -27.15 -8.59 -26.87
C PHE A 252 -27.24 -7.16 -26.31
N LEU A 253 -28.45 -6.63 -26.17
CA LEU A 253 -28.68 -5.27 -25.68
C LEU A 253 -28.33 -5.12 -24.20
N SER A 254 -28.64 -6.11 -23.35
CA SER A 254 -28.27 -6.08 -21.93
C SER A 254 -26.74 -6.02 -21.77
N ARG A 255 -26.00 -6.84 -22.54
CA ARG A 255 -24.55 -6.89 -22.50
C ARG A 255 -23.91 -5.62 -23.05
N LEU A 256 -24.48 -5.05 -24.11
CA LEU A 256 -24.02 -3.77 -24.66
C LEU A 256 -24.17 -2.64 -23.63
N CYS A 257 -25.35 -2.49 -23.03
CA CYS A 257 -25.62 -1.45 -22.05
C CYS A 257 -24.81 -1.63 -20.75
N SER A 258 -24.72 -2.85 -20.23
CA SER A 258 -23.95 -3.12 -19.00
C SER A 258 -22.44 -2.93 -19.19
N SER A 259 -21.89 -3.28 -20.36
CA SER A 259 -20.48 -3.04 -20.69
C SER A 259 -20.16 -1.56 -20.85
N LEU A 260 -21.04 -0.77 -21.47
CA LEU A 260 -20.89 0.69 -21.57
C LEU A 260 -20.90 1.36 -20.19
N PHE A 261 -21.81 0.94 -19.30
CA PHE A 261 -21.85 1.40 -17.92
C PHE A 261 -20.56 1.02 -17.18
N ASN A 262 -20.11 -0.23 -17.29
CA ASN A 262 -18.89 -0.72 -16.66
C ASN A 262 -17.66 0.09 -17.10
N TYR A 263 -17.51 0.31 -18.41
CA TYR A 263 -16.44 1.14 -18.97
C TYR A 263 -16.48 2.57 -18.42
N GLY A 264 -17.63 3.23 -18.45
CA GLY A 264 -17.79 4.61 -17.99
C GLY A 264 -17.45 4.77 -16.51
N CYS A 265 -17.95 3.88 -15.65
CA CYS A 265 -17.66 3.89 -14.23
C CYS A 265 -16.19 3.58 -13.93
N ASN A 266 -15.60 2.56 -14.59
CA ASN A 266 -14.19 2.23 -14.39
C ASN A 266 -13.27 3.37 -14.84
N ARG A 267 -13.57 4.01 -15.97
CA ARG A 267 -12.82 5.16 -16.45
C ARG A 267 -12.86 6.35 -15.49
N ASN A 268 -14.04 6.70 -14.99
CA ASN A 268 -14.26 7.97 -14.27
C ASN A 268 -14.17 7.85 -12.75
N LEU A 269 -14.43 6.67 -12.17
CA LEU A 269 -14.52 6.49 -10.71
C LEU A 269 -13.39 5.63 -10.14
N VAL A 270 -12.88 4.67 -10.93
CA VAL A 270 -11.86 3.70 -10.52
C VAL A 270 -10.47 4.15 -10.94
N PHE A 271 -10.28 4.47 -12.22
CA PHE A 271 -8.97 4.75 -12.81
C PHE A 271 -8.73 6.23 -13.15
N ASN A 272 -9.74 7.10 -13.03
CA ASN A 272 -9.66 8.55 -13.27
C ASN A 272 -8.91 8.94 -14.56
N SER A 273 -9.11 8.19 -15.65
CA SER A 273 -8.31 8.34 -16.87
C SER A 273 -8.82 9.50 -17.75
N LYS A 274 -7.95 10.50 -17.97
CA LYS A 274 -8.24 11.74 -18.73
C LYS A 274 -7.97 11.62 -20.25
N GLY A 275 -7.54 10.46 -20.78
CA GLY A 275 -7.08 10.25 -22.17
C GLY A 275 -8.08 9.62 -23.17
N LYS A 276 -7.87 9.90 -24.47
CA LYS A 276 -8.71 9.77 -25.70
C LYS A 276 -9.35 8.39 -26.02
N VAL A 277 -10.25 8.40 -27.03
CA VAL A 277 -10.98 7.33 -27.77
C VAL A 277 -10.35 5.93 -27.79
N ASN A 278 -9.02 5.81 -27.72
CA ASN A 278 -8.29 4.55 -27.76
C ASN A 278 -8.58 3.63 -26.54
N SER A 279 -8.91 4.19 -25.37
CA SER A 279 -9.28 3.38 -24.19
C SER A 279 -10.57 2.59 -24.40
N PHE A 280 -11.50 3.11 -25.22
CA PHE A 280 -12.73 2.41 -25.56
C PHE A 280 -12.46 1.16 -26.41
N VAL A 281 -11.62 1.30 -27.44
CA VAL A 281 -11.23 0.18 -28.32
C VAL A 281 -10.48 -0.89 -27.53
N LYS A 282 -9.51 -0.48 -26.69
CA LYS A 282 -8.77 -1.39 -25.82
C LYS A 282 -9.67 -2.13 -24.83
N TYR A 283 -10.69 -1.46 -24.29
CA TYR A 283 -11.64 -2.07 -23.38
C TYR A 283 -12.45 -3.17 -24.07
N TYR A 284 -13.03 -2.90 -25.24
CA TYR A 284 -13.82 -3.91 -25.95
C TYR A 284 -12.96 -5.06 -26.51
N PHE A 285 -11.70 -4.77 -26.90
CA PHE A 285 -10.74 -5.83 -27.20
C PHE A 285 -10.51 -6.73 -25.98
N LEU A 286 -10.31 -6.15 -24.79
CA LEU A 286 -10.17 -6.92 -23.55
C LEU A 286 -11.44 -7.74 -23.24
N VAL A 287 -12.64 -7.20 -23.46
CA VAL A 287 -13.90 -7.93 -23.29
C VAL A 287 -13.93 -9.19 -24.17
N LEU A 288 -13.51 -9.08 -25.43
CA LEU A 288 -13.42 -10.23 -26.35
C LEU A 288 -12.41 -11.27 -25.86
N VAL A 289 -11.23 -10.83 -25.40
CA VAL A 289 -10.21 -11.73 -24.83
C VAL A 289 -10.76 -12.46 -23.61
N VAL A 290 -11.39 -11.75 -22.67
CA VAL A 290 -11.99 -12.34 -21.47
C VAL A 290 -13.08 -13.34 -21.82
N LEU A 291 -13.90 -13.08 -22.85
CA LEU A 291 -14.92 -14.00 -23.32
C LEU A 291 -14.31 -15.32 -23.84
N VAL A 292 -13.29 -15.23 -24.69
CA VAL A 292 -12.60 -16.40 -25.24
C VAL A 292 -11.92 -17.18 -24.12
N CYS A 293 -11.22 -16.51 -23.21
CA CYS A 293 -10.59 -17.14 -22.06
C CYS A 293 -11.60 -17.82 -21.13
N ASN A 294 -12.79 -17.24 -20.92
CA ASN A 294 -13.86 -17.85 -20.13
C ASN A 294 -14.25 -19.21 -20.71
N TYR A 295 -14.52 -19.26 -22.01
CA TYR A 295 -14.87 -20.52 -22.69
C TYR A 295 -13.74 -21.55 -22.61
N VAL A 296 -12.51 -21.16 -22.94
CA VAL A 296 -11.35 -22.06 -22.94
C VAL A 296 -11.08 -22.61 -21.53
N MET A 297 -11.08 -21.77 -20.50
CA MET A 297 -10.86 -22.20 -19.12
C MET A 297 -11.98 -23.10 -18.61
N MET A 298 -13.24 -22.74 -18.86
CA MET A 298 -14.39 -23.58 -18.50
C MET A 298 -14.30 -24.96 -19.16
N SER A 299 -13.94 -25.00 -20.45
CA SER A 299 -13.75 -26.24 -21.20
C SER A 299 -12.61 -27.07 -20.63
N LEU A 300 -11.44 -26.47 -20.37
CA LEU A 300 -10.29 -27.17 -19.79
C LEU A 300 -10.60 -27.73 -18.39
N PHE A 301 -11.22 -26.95 -17.52
CA PHE A 301 -11.52 -27.38 -16.15
C PHE A 301 -12.55 -28.51 -16.10
N THR A 302 -13.55 -28.48 -16.98
CA THR A 302 -14.60 -29.50 -17.02
C THR A 302 -14.16 -30.76 -17.78
N SER A 303 -13.47 -30.62 -18.91
CA SER A 303 -13.07 -31.76 -19.76
C SER A 303 -11.74 -32.41 -19.34
N THR A 304 -10.75 -31.62 -18.93
CA THR A 304 -9.39 -32.11 -18.66
C THR A 304 -9.17 -32.36 -17.18
N LEU A 305 -9.66 -31.47 -16.31
CA LEU A 305 -9.51 -31.59 -14.85
C LEU A 305 -10.72 -32.27 -14.18
N MET A 306 -11.77 -32.62 -14.93
CA MET A 306 -12.99 -33.28 -14.43
C MET A 306 -13.62 -32.56 -13.22
N LEU A 307 -13.44 -31.23 -13.12
CA LEU A 307 -13.99 -30.46 -12.03
C LEU A 307 -15.51 -30.27 -12.22
N PRO A 308 -16.30 -30.29 -11.13
CA PRO A 308 -17.72 -29.95 -11.22
C PRO A 308 -17.94 -28.61 -11.92
N LEU A 309 -18.98 -28.51 -12.75
CA LEU A 309 -19.26 -27.32 -13.56
C LEU A 309 -19.34 -26.03 -12.72
N VAL A 310 -20.01 -26.11 -11.57
CA VAL A 310 -20.16 -24.99 -10.64
C VAL A 310 -18.80 -24.54 -10.09
N LEU A 311 -17.95 -25.49 -9.70
CA LEU A 311 -16.61 -25.18 -9.19
C LEU A 311 -15.72 -24.58 -10.28
N SER A 312 -15.76 -25.15 -11.49
CA SER A 312 -15.06 -24.62 -12.68
C SER A 312 -15.49 -23.19 -12.99
N LYS A 313 -16.79 -22.88 -12.86
CA LYS A 313 -17.33 -21.53 -13.07
C LYS A 313 -16.79 -20.55 -12.05
N VAL A 314 -16.85 -20.88 -10.76
CA VAL A 314 -16.36 -20.00 -9.69
C VAL A 314 -14.87 -19.70 -9.84
N ILE A 315 -14.05 -20.72 -10.11
CA ILE A 315 -12.59 -20.55 -10.29
C ILE A 315 -12.29 -19.69 -11.52
N THR A 316 -12.96 -19.96 -12.65
CA THR A 316 -12.77 -19.20 -13.89
C THR A 316 -13.14 -17.74 -13.71
N GLU A 317 -14.28 -17.45 -13.09
CA GLU A 317 -14.71 -16.06 -12.83
C GLU A 317 -13.73 -15.32 -11.90
N ALA A 318 -13.22 -15.98 -10.85
CA ALA A 318 -12.24 -15.36 -9.96
C ALA A 318 -10.93 -15.00 -10.67
N ILE A 319 -10.41 -15.89 -11.53
CA ILE A 319 -9.19 -15.65 -12.30
C ILE A 319 -9.41 -14.53 -13.32
N LEU A 320 -10.51 -14.58 -14.07
CA LEU A 320 -10.82 -13.58 -15.09
C LEU A 320 -11.14 -12.21 -14.49
N PHE A 321 -11.73 -12.16 -13.30
CA PHE A 321 -11.93 -10.93 -12.56
C PHE A 321 -10.59 -10.23 -12.26
N LEU A 322 -9.61 -10.98 -11.73
CA LEU A 322 -8.27 -10.46 -11.45
C LEU A 322 -7.53 -10.05 -12.73
N PHE A 323 -7.58 -10.89 -13.77
CA PHE A 323 -6.99 -10.60 -15.07
C PHE A 323 -7.59 -9.34 -15.70
N SER A 324 -8.91 -9.17 -15.62
CA SER A 324 -9.62 -8.00 -16.13
C SER A 324 -9.20 -6.74 -15.38
N TYR A 325 -9.13 -6.78 -14.04
CA TYR A 325 -8.65 -5.65 -13.23
C TYR A 325 -7.22 -5.21 -13.62
N ILE A 326 -6.29 -6.16 -13.68
CA ILE A 326 -4.89 -5.90 -14.02
C ILE A 326 -4.77 -5.33 -15.43
N SER A 327 -5.47 -5.94 -16.40
CA SER A 327 -5.46 -5.51 -17.79
C SER A 327 -6.08 -4.12 -17.96
N GLN A 328 -7.17 -3.83 -17.27
CA GLN A 328 -7.78 -2.50 -17.32
C GLN A 328 -6.84 -1.42 -16.75
N ARG A 329 -6.18 -1.72 -15.63
CA ARG A 329 -5.22 -0.81 -15.01
C ARG A 329 -3.97 -0.56 -15.85
N LYS A 330 -3.34 -1.61 -16.39
CA LYS A 330 -2.04 -1.51 -17.10
C LYS A 330 -2.14 -1.20 -18.59
N PHE A 331 -3.22 -1.63 -19.25
CA PHE A 331 -3.34 -1.57 -20.71
C PHE A 331 -4.43 -0.61 -21.18
N VAL A 332 -5.63 -0.70 -20.59
CA VAL A 332 -6.81 0.05 -21.06
C VAL A 332 -6.78 1.52 -20.63
N PHE A 333 -6.53 1.76 -19.33
CA PHE A 333 -6.64 3.08 -18.71
C PHE A 333 -5.31 3.72 -18.30
N ASN A 334 -4.19 3.12 -18.71
CA ASN A 334 -2.85 3.69 -18.56
C ASN A 334 -2.66 4.97 -19.39
#